data_AF-A0ABD5UVT2-F1
#
_entry.id   AF-A0ABD5UVT2-F1
#
_cell.length_a   1.000
_cell.length_b   1.000
_cell.length_c   1.000
_cell.angle_alpha   90.00
_cell.angle_beta   90.00
_cell.angle_gamma   90.00
#
_symmetry.space_group_name_H-M   'P 1'
#
loop_
_entity.id
_entity.type
_entity.pdbx_description
1 polymer ?
#
loop_
_entity_poly.entity_id
_entity_poly.type
_entity_poly.pdbx_seq_one_letter_code
_entity_poly.pdbx_strand_id
1 'polypeptide(L)'
;MSDSTHQDRKQRFEQIALSVRNRDAGRCRWCETTEGDERLSVHHLIPDSRIPDRFDAHLPVNLVSLCQSCHSELESRSLDYQLRVLDVEDREELMLSETTRNALNVRLNKIGSAEVSVKGISKVESQEFIDEDLTSTESQRGLSEF
;
A
#
# COMPACT_ATOMS: atom_id res chain seq x y z
N MET A 1 9.25 -33.01 -0.64
CA MET A 1 8.88 -32.09 -1.74
C MET A 1 8.30 -30.81 -1.14
N SER A 2 9.04 -30.15 -0.25
CA SER A 2 8.46 -29.21 0.73
C SER A 2 9.09 -27.81 0.68
N ASP A 3 10.14 -27.64 -0.12
CA ASP A 3 10.97 -26.42 -0.15
C ASP A 3 10.44 -25.36 -1.13
N SER A 4 9.92 -25.82 -2.28
CA SER A 4 9.42 -24.93 -3.34
C SER A 4 8.25 -24.06 -2.86
N THR A 5 7.30 -24.65 -2.11
CA THR A 5 6.09 -23.95 -1.66
C THR A 5 6.36 -22.84 -0.66
N HIS A 6 7.38 -22.99 0.19
CA HIS A 6 7.80 -21.95 1.13
C HIS A 6 8.53 -20.79 0.42
N GLN A 7 9.39 -21.13 -0.54
CA GLN A 7 10.13 -20.14 -1.32
C GLN A 7 9.20 -19.30 -2.19
N ASP A 8 8.19 -19.92 -2.81
CA ASP A 8 7.17 -19.24 -3.61
C ASP A 8 6.32 -18.28 -2.76
N ARG A 9 5.91 -18.70 -1.55
CA ARG A 9 5.15 -17.85 -0.62
C ARG A 9 5.95 -16.63 -0.16
N LYS A 10 7.24 -16.82 0.13
CA LYS A 10 8.14 -15.72 0.53
C LYS A 10 8.32 -14.70 -0.59
N GLN A 11 8.59 -15.16 -1.81
CA GLN A 11 8.74 -14.28 -2.98
C GLN A 11 7.45 -13.49 -3.27
N ARG A 12 6.30 -14.15 -3.18
CA ARG A 12 5.00 -13.47 -3.32
C ARG A 12 4.82 -12.37 -2.28
N PHE A 13 5.15 -12.64 -1.03
CA PHE A 13 5.05 -11.63 0.03
C PHE A 13 6.00 -10.45 -0.19
N GLU A 14 7.23 -10.70 -0.65
CA GLU A 14 8.18 -9.63 -1.00
C GLU A 14 7.64 -8.70 -2.10
N GLN A 15 6.99 -9.24 -3.13
CA GLN A 15 6.34 -8.44 -4.18
C GLN A 15 5.21 -7.57 -3.63
N ILE A 16 4.35 -8.15 -2.79
CA ILE A 16 3.27 -7.43 -2.12
C ILE A 16 3.85 -6.31 -1.23
N ALA A 17 4.88 -6.62 -0.46
CA ALA A 17 5.51 -5.66 0.43
C ALA A 17 6.16 -4.49 -0.33
N LEU A 18 6.71 -4.75 -1.52
CA LEU A 18 7.18 -3.70 -2.42
C LEU A 18 6.02 -2.81 -2.90
N SER A 19 4.91 -3.41 -3.35
CA SER A 19 3.73 -2.64 -3.78
C SER A 19 3.15 -1.77 -2.66
N VAL A 20 3.11 -2.28 -1.43
CA VAL A 20 2.61 -1.52 -0.25
C VAL A 20 3.54 -0.35 0.07
N ARG A 21 4.86 -0.55 0.07
CA ARG A 21 5.82 0.54 0.27
C ARG A 21 5.74 1.60 -0.83
N ASN A 22 5.56 1.20 -2.08
CA ASN A 22 5.36 2.13 -3.18
C ASN A 22 4.07 2.94 -3.03
N ARG A 23 2.96 2.30 -2.63
CA ARG A 23 1.68 2.97 -2.33
C ARG A 23 1.86 4.01 -1.22
N ASP A 24 2.62 3.66 -0.19
CA ASP A 24 2.89 4.54 0.95
C ASP A 24 4.04 5.53 0.67
N ALA A 25 4.52 5.58 -0.57
CA ALA A 25 5.60 6.45 -1.06
C ALA A 25 6.88 6.36 -0.22
N GLY A 26 7.22 5.16 0.24
CA GLY A 26 8.39 4.90 1.07
C GLY A 26 8.34 5.61 2.42
N ARG A 27 7.15 5.94 2.95
CA ARG A 27 6.99 6.62 4.24
C ARG A 27 6.23 5.76 5.24
N CYS A 28 6.61 5.88 6.50
CA CYS A 28 5.83 5.33 7.60
C CYS A 28 4.45 5.99 7.62
N ARG A 29 3.39 5.17 7.59
CA ARG A 29 2.00 5.66 7.62
C ARG A 29 1.58 6.32 8.93
N TRP A 30 2.36 6.16 10.00
CA TRP A 30 2.07 6.77 11.29
C TRP A 30 2.92 8.03 11.57
N CYS A 31 4.26 7.93 11.47
CA CYS A 31 5.16 9.03 11.84
C CYS A 31 5.83 9.73 10.64
N GLU A 32 5.47 9.35 9.41
CA GLU A 32 5.96 9.92 8.15
C GLU A 32 7.46 9.75 7.86
N THR A 33 8.21 9.08 8.75
CA THR A 33 9.63 8.77 8.53
C THR A 33 9.83 8.05 7.20
N THR A 34 10.74 8.57 6.39
CA THR A 34 11.09 8.03 5.07
C THR A 34 12.01 6.82 5.21
N GLU A 35 11.84 5.85 4.31
CA GLU A 35 12.77 4.75 4.10
C GLU A 35 14.16 5.31 3.77
N GLY A 36 15.18 4.79 4.45
CA GLY A 36 16.59 5.16 4.26
C GLY A 36 17.39 3.93 3.85
N ASP A 37 18.53 3.70 4.52
CA ASP A 37 19.31 2.46 4.34
C ASP A 37 18.55 1.22 4.82
N GLU A 38 17.69 1.38 5.83
CA GLU A 38 16.79 0.34 6.32
C GLU A 38 15.41 0.44 5.67
N ARG A 39 14.91 -0.71 5.21
CA ARG A 39 13.59 -0.81 4.60
C ARG A 39 12.48 -0.72 5.64
N LEU A 40 11.38 -0.04 5.30
CA LEU A 40 10.19 -0.03 6.15
C LEU A 40 9.59 -1.43 6.24
N SER A 41 9.09 -1.78 7.41
CA SER A 41 8.36 -3.03 7.63
C SER A 41 6.94 -2.92 7.08
N VAL A 42 6.39 -4.02 6.56
CA VAL A 42 4.99 -4.09 6.12
C VAL A 42 4.19 -4.82 7.19
N HIS A 43 3.34 -4.07 7.86
CA HIS A 43 2.54 -4.49 9.01
C HIS A 43 1.15 -4.97 8.58
N HIS A 44 0.68 -6.06 9.19
CA HIS A 44 -0.70 -6.53 9.02
C HIS A 44 -1.62 -5.87 10.05
N LEU A 45 -2.67 -5.18 9.62
CA LEU A 45 -3.69 -4.62 10.51
C LEU A 45 -4.45 -5.74 11.24
N ILE A 46 -4.87 -6.76 10.48
CA ILE A 46 -5.41 -8.01 10.99
C ILE A 46 -4.35 -9.11 10.74
N PRO A 47 -3.81 -9.74 11.79
CA PRO A 47 -2.82 -10.81 11.65
C PRO A 47 -3.31 -11.97 10.78
N ASP A 48 -2.42 -12.59 10.00
CA ASP A 48 -2.69 -13.76 9.14
C ASP A 48 -3.45 -14.86 9.90
N SER A 49 -3.05 -15.15 11.14
CA SER A 49 -3.69 -16.17 12.00
C SER A 49 -5.14 -15.89 12.38
N ARG A 50 -5.64 -14.66 12.19
CA ARG A 50 -7.03 -14.27 12.49
C ARG A 50 -7.89 -14.14 11.23
N ILE A 51 -7.29 -14.26 10.06
CA ILE A 51 -8.00 -14.19 8.78
C ILE A 51 -8.36 -15.63 8.36
N PRO A 52 -9.66 -15.94 8.12
CA PRO A 52 -10.05 -17.27 7.66
C PRO A 52 -9.38 -17.62 6.31
N ASP A 53 -8.95 -18.87 6.12
CA ASP A 53 -8.21 -19.35 4.92
C ASP A 53 -8.84 -19.01 3.55
N ARG A 54 -10.16 -18.76 3.51
CA ARG A 54 -10.85 -18.32 2.30
C ARG A 54 -10.54 -16.87 1.89
N PHE A 55 -9.87 -16.12 2.75
CA PHE A 55 -9.43 -14.75 2.54
C PHE A 55 -7.89 -14.69 2.56
N ASP A 56 -7.33 -13.66 1.92
CA ASP A 56 -5.87 -13.47 1.85
C ASP A 56 -5.46 -12.33 2.78
N ALA A 57 -4.66 -12.64 3.81
CA ALA A 57 -4.15 -11.66 4.75
C ALA A 57 -3.19 -10.65 4.12
N HIS A 58 -2.58 -11.00 2.99
CA HIS A 58 -1.57 -10.19 2.31
C HIS A 58 -2.20 -9.20 1.31
N LEU A 59 -3.51 -8.95 1.39
CA LEU A 59 -4.12 -7.92 0.57
C LEU A 59 -3.60 -6.54 0.99
N PRO A 60 -3.23 -5.65 0.05
CA PRO A 60 -2.67 -4.35 0.40
C PRO A 60 -3.55 -3.51 1.34
N VAL A 61 -4.88 -3.67 1.31
CA VAL A 61 -5.79 -2.98 2.24
C VAL A 61 -5.55 -3.36 3.70
N ASN A 62 -5.11 -4.60 3.97
CA ASN A 62 -4.78 -5.08 5.31
C ASN A 62 -3.32 -4.77 5.69
N LEU A 63 -2.55 -4.10 4.81
CA LEU A 63 -1.12 -3.89 4.96
C LEU A 63 -0.77 -2.40 4.98
N VAL A 64 0.17 -2.01 5.83
CA VAL A 64 0.70 -0.63 5.90
C VAL A 64 2.22 -0.63 6.11
N SER A 65 2.90 0.36 5.54
CA SER A 65 4.35 0.55 5.72
C SER A 65 4.64 1.31 7.02
N LEU A 66 5.50 0.76 7.89
CA LEU A 66 5.88 1.34 9.17
C LEU A 66 7.39 1.30 9.38
N CYS A 67 7.94 2.28 10.11
CA CYS A 67 9.30 2.18 10.63
C CYS A 67 9.34 1.17 11.79
N GLN A 68 10.54 0.68 12.13
CA GLN A 68 10.71 -0.36 13.15
C GLN A 68 10.07 0.01 14.50
N SER A 69 10.21 1.26 14.95
CA SER A 69 9.64 1.71 16.23
C SER A 69 8.10 1.72 16.22
N CYS A 70 7.50 2.28 15.17
CA CYS A 70 6.04 2.29 15.00
C CYS A 70 5.48 0.87 14.83
N HIS A 71 6.19 0.01 14.09
CA HIS A 71 5.81 -1.39 13.91
C HIS A 71 5.74 -2.11 15.26
N SER A 72 6.83 -2.08 16.04
CA SER A 72 6.88 -2.71 17.36
C SER A 72 5.83 -2.14 18.33
N GLU A 73 5.52 -0.85 18.25
CA GLU A 73 4.46 -0.29 19.07
C GLU A 73 3.09 -0.86 18.69
N LEU A 74 2.75 -0.92 17.40
CA LEU A 74 1.44 -1.39 16.94
C LEU A 74 1.22 -2.90 17.08
N GLU A 75 2.28 -3.73 17.07
CA GLU A 75 2.19 -5.19 17.25
C GLU A 75 1.39 -5.59 18.52
N SER A 76 1.50 -4.79 19.57
CA SER A 76 0.85 -5.04 20.86
C SER A 76 -0.54 -4.41 21.02
N ARG A 77 -1.01 -3.65 20.03
CA ARG A 77 -2.24 -2.83 20.13
C ARG A 77 -3.44 -3.52 19.49
N SER A 78 -4.64 -3.21 19.98
CA SER A 78 -5.88 -3.68 19.37
C SER A 78 -6.05 -3.11 17.96
N LEU A 79 -6.81 -3.82 17.11
CA LEU A 79 -7.15 -3.33 15.77
C LEU A 79 -7.78 -1.93 15.84
N ASP A 80 -8.74 -1.70 16.74
CA ASP A 80 -9.40 -0.41 16.88
C ASP A 80 -8.43 0.74 17.21
N TYR A 81 -7.38 0.46 17.99
CA TYR A 81 -6.33 1.45 18.25
C TYR A 81 -5.51 1.72 16.99
N GLN A 82 -5.09 0.66 16.28
CA GLN A 82 -4.32 0.78 15.04
C GLN A 82 -5.06 1.60 13.99
N LEU A 83 -6.35 1.31 13.76
CA LEU A 83 -7.17 2.06 12.79
C LEU A 83 -7.29 3.53 13.17
N ARG A 84 -7.48 3.83 14.45
CA ARG A 84 -7.54 5.22 14.94
C ARG A 84 -6.25 5.99 14.69
N VAL A 85 -5.09 5.43 15.00
CA VAL A 85 -3.81 6.16 14.88
C VAL A 85 -3.30 6.25 13.45
N LEU A 86 -3.76 5.35 12.57
CA LEU A 86 -3.44 5.36 11.14
C LEU A 86 -4.47 6.12 10.30
N ASP A 87 -5.48 6.71 10.94
CA ASP A 87 -6.57 7.45 10.30
C ASP A 87 -7.28 6.62 9.22
N VAL A 88 -7.55 5.35 9.54
CA VAL A 88 -8.27 4.42 8.66
C VAL A 88 -9.74 4.45 9.08
N GLU A 89 -10.55 5.17 8.31
CA GLU A 89 -11.94 5.46 8.66
C GLU A 89 -12.86 4.23 8.60
N ASP A 90 -12.51 3.21 7.80
CA ASP A 90 -13.46 2.13 7.51
C ASP A 90 -12.89 0.70 7.73
N ARG A 91 -13.45 0.02 8.73
CA ARG A 91 -13.12 -1.38 9.05
C ARG A 91 -13.68 -2.35 8.01
N GLU A 92 -14.75 -1.98 7.32
CA GLU A 92 -15.42 -2.85 6.35
C GLU A 92 -14.56 -3.07 5.09
N GLU A 93 -13.74 -2.08 4.73
CA GLU A 93 -12.79 -2.18 3.61
C GLU A 93 -11.66 -3.18 3.85
N LEU A 94 -11.38 -3.56 5.09
CA LEU A 94 -10.38 -4.58 5.43
C LEU A 94 -10.90 -6.01 5.19
N MET A 95 -12.22 -6.18 5.10
CA MET A 95 -12.90 -7.47 4.97
C MET A 95 -13.45 -7.66 3.56
N LEU A 96 -12.56 -7.53 2.56
CA LEU A 96 -12.95 -7.60 1.15
C LEU A 96 -13.53 -8.97 0.75
N SER A 97 -14.62 -8.92 -0.02
CA SER A 97 -15.19 -10.09 -0.69
C SER A 97 -14.22 -10.72 -1.70
N GLU A 98 -14.42 -11.99 -2.02
CA GLU A 98 -13.62 -12.72 -3.01
C GLU A 98 -13.59 -12.03 -4.38
N THR A 99 -14.71 -11.43 -4.79
CA THR A 99 -14.85 -10.66 -6.02
C THR A 99 -13.98 -9.40 -6.00
N THR A 100 -13.97 -8.66 -4.89
CA THR A 100 -13.15 -7.45 -4.75
C THR A 100 -11.65 -7.81 -4.69
N ARG A 101 -11.31 -8.92 -4.03
CA ARG A 101 -9.97 -9.53 -4.04
C ARG A 101 -9.47 -9.80 -5.46
N ASN A 102 -10.26 -10.44 -6.31
CA ASN A 102 -9.86 -10.78 -7.67
C ASN A 102 -9.66 -9.54 -8.54
N ALA A 103 -10.52 -8.53 -8.41
CA ALA A 103 -10.38 -7.27 -9.14
C ALA A 103 -9.09 -6.51 -8.76
N LEU A 104 -8.72 -6.48 -7.47
CA LEU A 104 -7.48 -5.85 -7.00
C LEU A 104 -6.23 -6.60 -7.45
N ASN A 105 -6.23 -7.94 -7.37
CA ASN A 105 -5.10 -8.76 -7.87
C ASN A 105 -4.87 -8.55 -9.37
N VAL A 106 -5.93 -8.40 -10.16
CA VAL A 106 -5.82 -8.07 -11.59
C VAL A 106 -5.21 -6.68 -11.81
N ARG A 107 -5.55 -5.68 -10.98
CA ARG A 107 -4.96 -4.34 -11.05
C ARG A 107 -3.48 -4.33 -10.64
N LEU A 108 -3.12 -5.03 -9.56
CA LEU A 108 -1.73 -5.13 -9.09
C LEU A 108 -0.83 -5.82 -10.12
N ASN A 109 -1.32 -6.89 -10.75
CA ASN A 109 -0.58 -7.56 -11.83
C ASN A 109 -0.40 -6.69 -13.08
N LYS A 110 -1.28 -5.69 -13.31
CA LYS A 110 -1.14 -4.72 -14.42
C LYS A 110 -0.13 -3.61 -14.14
N ILE A 111 0.12 -3.26 -12.87
CA ILE A 111 1.11 -2.24 -12.50
C ILE A 111 2.54 -2.74 -12.75
N GLY A 112 2.73 -4.06 -12.91
CA GLY A 112 4.01 -4.67 -13.25
C GLY A 112 4.99 -4.67 -12.08
N SER A 113 5.86 -5.69 -12.03
CA SER A 113 6.92 -5.85 -11.03
C SER A 113 8.11 -4.90 -11.23
N ALA A 114 7.92 -3.80 -11.96
CA ALA A 114 8.99 -2.85 -12.21
C ALA A 114 9.24 -2.05 -10.92
N GLU A 115 10.46 -2.16 -10.37
CA GLU A 115 10.95 -1.21 -9.38
C GLU A 115 10.91 0.18 -10.00
N VAL A 116 9.85 0.96 -9.71
CA VAL A 116 9.91 2.40 -9.93
C VAL A 116 10.85 2.90 -8.86
N SER A 117 12.09 3.23 -9.24
CA SER A 117 12.95 4.06 -8.42
C SER A 117 12.24 5.39 -8.24
N VAL A 118 11.47 5.51 -7.15
CA VAL A 118 10.89 6.77 -6.72
C VAL A 118 12.07 7.60 -6.28
N LYS A 119 12.68 8.34 -7.22
CA LYS A 119 13.54 9.46 -6.85
C LYS A 119 12.72 10.29 -5.86
N GLY A 120 13.27 10.53 -4.68
CA GLY A 120 12.68 11.46 -3.73
C GLY A 120 12.58 12.83 -4.38
N ILE A 121 11.46 13.09 -5.03
CA ILE A 121 11.12 14.41 -5.57
C ILE A 121 10.86 15.30 -4.37
N SER A 122 11.50 16.45 -4.36
CA SER A 122 11.33 17.43 -3.30
C SER A 122 9.86 17.90 -3.25
N LYS A 123 9.46 18.49 -2.13
CA LYS A 123 8.11 19.08 -1.97
C LYS A 123 7.79 20.12 -3.06
N VAL A 124 8.82 20.77 -3.61
CA VAL A 124 8.69 21.73 -4.70
C VAL A 124 8.41 21.02 -6.01
N GLU A 125 9.18 20.00 -6.36
CA GLU A 125 8.96 19.20 -7.58
C GLU A 125 7.60 18.48 -7.55
N SER A 126 7.14 18.04 -6.38
CA SER A 126 5.80 17.43 -6.25
C SER A 126 4.67 18.44 -6.48
N GLN A 127 4.87 19.71 -6.11
CA GLN A 127 3.87 20.76 -6.33
C GLN A 127 3.84 21.18 -7.80
N GLU A 128 5.01 21.30 -8.45
CA GLU A 128 5.10 21.65 -9.88
C GLU A 128 4.43 20.60 -10.78
N PHE A 129 4.54 19.30 -10.45
CA PHE A 129 3.84 18.23 -11.17
C PHE A 129 2.31 18.28 -11.02
N ILE A 130 1.81 18.69 -9.85
CA ILE A 130 0.37 18.85 -9.60
C ILE A 130 -0.16 20.08 -10.36
N ASP A 131 0.62 21.16 -10.38
CA ASP A 131 0.24 22.39 -11.07
C ASP A 131 0.26 22.22 -12.61
N GLU A 132 1.20 21.45 -13.17
CA GLU A 132 1.21 21.12 -14.61
C GLU A 132 0.02 20.25 -15.06
N ASP A 133 -0.45 19.32 -14.22
CA ASP A 133 -1.63 18.47 -14.52
C ASP A 133 -2.94 19.27 -14.45
N LEU A 134 -3.04 20.22 -13.52
CA LEU A 134 -4.19 21.13 -13.40
C LEU A 134 -4.27 22.16 -14.54
N THR A 135 -3.13 22.57 -15.11
CA THR A 135 -3.12 23.45 -16.29
C THR A 135 -3.42 22.72 -17.60
N SER A 136 -3.17 21.40 -17.66
CA SER A 136 -3.43 20.59 -18.86
C SER A 136 -4.90 20.17 -19.03
N THR A 137 -5.73 20.33 -17.99
CA THR A 137 -7.16 20.00 -18.05
C THR A 137 -8.08 21.17 -18.40
N GLU A 138 -7.54 22.39 -18.59
CA GLU A 138 -8.27 23.54 -19.15
C GLU A 138 -8.15 23.67 -20.69
N SER A 139 -8.14 22.54 -21.42
CA SER A 139 -8.27 22.58 -22.90
C SER A 139 -9.33 21.64 -23.49
N GLN A 140 -10.22 21.09 -22.66
CA GLN A 140 -11.45 20.46 -23.14
C GLN A 140 -12.71 21.14 -22.61
N ARG A 141 -12.83 22.45 -22.88
CA ARG A 141 -14.13 23.13 -22.91
C ARG A 141 -14.24 23.93 -24.21
N GLY A 142 -14.87 23.30 -25.20
CA GLY A 142 -15.11 23.92 -26.50
C GLY A 142 -15.89 23.04 -27.48
N LEU A 143 -16.89 22.30 -27.01
CA LEU A 143 -17.97 21.77 -27.87
C LEU A 143 -19.25 22.53 -27.54
N SER A 144 -19.35 23.73 -28.11
CA SER A 144 -20.64 24.38 -28.37
C SER A 144 -20.59 24.97 -29.77
N GLU A 145 -21.46 24.44 -30.63
CA GLU A 145 -22.04 25.08 -31.83
C GLU A 145 -21.05 25.58 -32.91
N PHE A 146 -20.94 24.81 -34.01
CA PHE A 146 -21.30 25.14 -35.40
C PHE A 146 -20.65 24.15 -36.38
#